data_AF-A0AAD2KL24-F1
#
_entry.id   AF-A0AAD2KL24-F1
#
_cell.length_a   1.000
_cell.length_b   1.000
_cell.length_c   1.000
_cell.angle_alpha   90.00
_cell.angle_beta   90.00
_cell.angle_gamma   90.00
#
_symmetry.space_group_name_H-M   'P 1'
#
loop_
_entity.id
_entity.type
_entity.pdbx_description
1 polymer ?
#
loop_
_entity_poly.entity_id
_entity_poly.type
_entity_poly.pdbx_seq_one_letter_code
_entity_poly.pdbx_strand_id
1 'polypeptide(L)' 'MPLSQQQLDDLLERLIALTNVPDPAAQRDSLARLSLLLIEAVDDAARVQAAVDEMLASQPGSPALNIP' A
#
# COMPACT_ATOMS: atom_id res chain seq x y z
N MET A 1 12.65 17.96 -3.45
CA MET A 1 13.59 17.04 -2.81
C MET A 1 13.24 15.64 -3.29
N PRO A 2 14.13 14.92 -3.98
CA PRO A 2 13.85 13.53 -4.35
C PRO A 2 13.71 12.70 -3.06
N LEU A 3 12.71 11.82 -3.02
CA LEU A 3 12.60 10.81 -1.98
C LEU A 3 13.92 10.01 -1.95
N SER A 4 14.61 10.02 -0.81
CA SER A 4 15.86 9.27 -0.67
C SER A 4 15.55 7.79 -0.49
N GLN A 5 16.34 6.89 -1.07
CA GLN A 5 16.15 5.44 -0.93
C GLN A 5 16.01 5.01 0.54
N GLN A 6 16.79 5.60 1.45
CA GLN A 6 16.64 5.36 2.90
C GLN A 6 15.25 5.68 3.44
N GLN A 7 14.61 6.77 2.99
CA GLN A 7 13.26 7.11 3.45
C GLN A 7 12.23 6.09 2.96
N LEU A 8 12.47 5.48 1.80
CA LEU A 8 11.65 4.39 1.29
C LEU A 8 11.87 3.11 2.10
N ASP A 9 13.12 2.75 2.39
CA ASP A 9 13.46 1.57 3.20
C ASP A 9 12.91 1.67 4.64
N ASP A 10 13.09 2.82 5.31
CA ASP A 10 12.55 3.06 6.66
C ASP A 10 11.01 2.97 6.68
N LEU A 11 10.36 3.53 5.65
CA LEU A 11 8.91 3.48 5.52
C LEU A 11 8.41 2.05 5.23
N LEU A 12 9.14 1.30 4.38
CA LEU A 12 8.85 -0.09 4.07
C LEU A 12 9.00 -0.98 5.30
N GLU A 13 10.10 -0.84 6.05
CA GLU A 13 10.36 -1.62 7.27
C GLU A 13 9.25 -1.41 8.29
N ARG A 14 8.81 -0.15 8.47
CA ARG A 14 7.72 0.19 9.37
C ARG A 14 6.37 -0.35 8.91
N LEU A 15 6.10 -0.34 7.60
CA LEU A 15 4.89 -0.94 7.02
C LEU A 15 4.87 -2.46 7.20
N ILE A 16 6.00 -3.13 6.98
CA ILE A 16 6.13 -4.57 7.21
C ILE A 16 5.91 -4.88 8.69
N ALA A 17 6.53 -4.13 9.61
CA ALA A 17 6.33 -4.35 11.04
C ALA A 17 4.86 -4.19 11.48
N LEU A 18 4.13 -3.23 10.89
CA LEU A 18 2.72 -2.99 11.19
C LEU A 18 1.77 -4.01 10.56
N THR A 19 2.17 -4.62 9.43
CA THR A 19 1.32 -5.56 8.68
C THR A 19 1.73 -7.02 8.90
N ASN A 20 2.85 -7.29 9.54
CA ASN A 20 3.30 -8.64 9.92
C ASN A 20 2.61 -9.11 11.20
N VAL A 21 1.27 -9.17 11.15
CA VAL A 21 0.40 -9.63 12.23
C VAL A 21 -0.02 -11.08 11.93
N PRO A 22 -0.04 -11.99 12.90
CA PRO A 22 -0.42 -13.38 12.67
C PRO A 22 -1.88 -13.57 12.27
N ASP A 23 -2.74 -12.58 12.56
CA ASP A 23 -4.15 -12.59 12.17
C ASP A 23 -4.37 -11.92 10.80
N PRO A 24 -4.80 -12.66 9.77
CA PRO A 24 -5.05 -12.10 8.44
C PRO A 24 -6.22 -11.10 8.41
N ALA A 25 -7.16 -11.16 9.36
CA ALA A 25 -8.24 -10.17 9.44
C ALA A 25 -7.70 -8.82 9.96
N ALA A 26 -6.93 -8.81 11.05
CA ALA A 26 -6.26 -7.63 11.58
C ALA A 26 -5.25 -7.01 10.60
N GLN A 27 -4.56 -7.86 9.82
CA GLN A 27 -3.66 -7.39 8.75
C GLN A 27 -4.43 -6.63 7.66
N ARG A 28 -5.54 -7.19 7.16
CA ARG A 28 -6.39 -6.54 6.15
C ARG A 28 -6.99 -5.23 6.67
N ASP A 29 -7.45 -5.19 7.93
CA ASP A 29 -7.99 -3.98 8.54
C ASP A 29 -6.92 -2.87 8.65
N SER A 30 -5.70 -3.24 9.05
CA SER A 30 -4.56 -2.30 9.12
C SER A 30 -4.21 -1.72 7.76
N LEU A 31 -4.19 -2.56 6.71
CA LEU A 31 -3.96 -2.12 5.33
C LEU A 31 -5.09 -1.21 4.83
N ALA A 32 -6.34 -1.54 5.11
CA ALA A 32 -7.49 -0.71 4.71
C ALA A 32 -7.43 0.69 5.35
N ARG A 33 -7.10 0.77 6.64
CA ARG A 33 -6.92 2.05 7.35
C ARG A 33 -5.74 2.86 6.81
N LEU A 34 -4.62 2.20 6.52
CA LEU A 34 -3.46 2.86 5.90
C LEU A 34 -3.83 3.45 4.54
N SER A 35 -4.49 2.67 3.67
CA SER A 35 -4.94 3.13 2.36
C SER A 35 -5.88 4.34 2.47
N LEU A 36 -6.82 4.32 3.43
CA LEU A 36 -7.72 5.44 3.68
C LEU A 36 -6.94 6.70 4.09
N LEU A 37 -5.98 6.59 5.02
CA LEU A 37 -5.15 7.71 5.46
C LEU A 37 -4.27 8.28 4.33
N LEU A 38 -3.77 7.42 3.44
CA LEU A 38 -2.99 7.86 2.27
C LEU A 38 -3.86 8.62 1.26
N ILE A 39 -5.09 8.16 1.03
CA ILE A 39 -6.07 8.86 0.19
C ILE A 39 -6.39 10.23 0.78
N GLU A 40 -6.65 10.31 2.08
CA GLU A 40 -6.92 11.59 2.76
C GLU A 40 -5.72 12.53 2.73
N ALA A 41 -4.49 12.01 2.92
CA ALA A 41 -3.28 12.83 2.90
C ALA A 41 -2.94 13.39 1.51
N VAL A 42 -3.30 12.66 0.45
CA VAL A 42 -3.08 13.08 -0.95
C VAL A 42 -4.28 13.87 -1.51
N ASP A 43 -5.45 13.78 -0.86
CA ASP A 43 -6.74 14.35 -1.27
C ASP A 43 -7.15 13.98 -2.71
N ASP A 44 -6.66 12.85 -3.21
CA ASP A 44 -6.90 12.37 -4.56
C ASP A 44 -6.93 10.84 -4.58
N ALA A 45 -8.12 10.30 -4.29
CA ALA A 45 -8.36 8.86 -4.23
C ALA A 45 -8.08 8.16 -5.57
N ALA A 46 -8.46 8.80 -6.69
CA ALA A 46 -8.29 8.24 -8.02
C ALA A 46 -6.81 8.11 -8.39
N ARG A 47 -6.00 9.12 -8.04
CA ARG A 47 -4.56 9.10 -8.24
C ARG A 47 -3.85 8.06 -7.39
N VAL A 48 -4.26 7.90 -6.12
CA VAL A 48 -3.72 6.85 -5.24
C VAL A 48 -4.07 5.47 -5.79
N GLN A 49 -5.31 5.26 -6.24
CA GLN A 49 -5.74 3.99 -6.82
C GLN A 49 -4.97 3.67 -8.13
N ALA A 50 -4.81 4.65 -9.02
CA ALA A 50 -4.03 4.48 -10.24
C ALA A 50 -2.57 4.12 -9.96
N ALA A 51 -1.94 4.73 -8.95
CA ALA A 51 -0.56 4.39 -8.57
C ALA A 51 -0.43 2.96 -8.03
N VAL A 52 -1.43 2.48 -7.27
CA VAL A 52 -1.50 1.09 -6.80
C VAL A 52 -1.70 0.14 -7.98
N ASP A 53 -2.60 0.47 -8.91
CA ASP A 53 -2.85 -0.35 -10.10
C ASP A 53 -1.62 -0.43 -11.02
N GLU A 54 -0.90 0.67 -11.24
CA GLU A 54 0.36 0.69 -11.99
C GLU A 54 1.44 -0.16 -11.30
N MET A 55 1.55 -0.11 -9.97
CA MET A 55 2.47 -0.95 -9.21
C MET A 55 2.12 -2.43 -9.35
N LEU A 56 0.83 -2.80 -9.27
CA LEU A 56 0.37 -4.18 -9.43
C LEU A 56 0.56 -4.70 -10.86
N ALA A 57 0.29 -3.86 -11.86
CA ALA A 57 0.52 -4.19 -13.28
C ALA A 57 2.01 -4.37 -13.61
N SER A 58 2.90 -3.72 -12.86
CA SER A 58 4.35 -3.84 -13.00
C SER A 58 4.94 -5.10 -12.37
N GLN A 59 4.16 -5.87 -11.58
CA GLN A 59 4.60 -7.16 -11.06
C GLN A 59 4.30 -8.28 -12.07
N PRO A 60 5.32 -8.99 -12.60
CA PRO A 60 5.09 -10.15 -13.43
C PRO A 60 4.55 -11.30 -12.56
N GLY A 61 3.22 -11.49 -12.57
CA GLY A 61 2.58 -12.70 -12.04
C GLY A 61 1.47 -12.55 -11.00
N SER A 62 1.02 -11.33 -10.62
CA SER A 62 -0.14 -11.22 -9.73
C SER A 62 -1.46 -11.39 -10.51
N PRO A 63 -2.33 -12.34 -10.13
CA PRO A 63 -3.64 -12.48 -10.75
C PRO A 63 -4.44 -11.22 -10.43
N ALA A 64 -5.12 -10.67 -11.45
CA ALA A 64 -6.09 -9.61 -11.27
C ALA A 64 -6.97 -9.91 -10.05
N LEU A 65 -6.90 -9.04 -9.04
CA LEU A 65 -7.79 -9.09 -7.88
C LEU A 65 -9.21 -8.89 -8.38
N ASN A 66 -9.87 -10.01 -8.73
CA ASN A 66 -11.30 -10.06 -8.99
C ASN A 66 -11.98 -9.86 -7.65
N ILE A 67 -12.28 -8.60 -7.32
CA ILE A 67 -13.18 -8.25 -6.24
C ILE A 67 -14.60 -8.44 -6.80
N PRO A 68 -15.42 -9.35 -6.24
CA PRO A 68 -16.81 -9.56 -6.67
C PRO A 68 -17.73 -8.38 -6.34
#